data_AF-A0A323U3E7-F1
#
_entry.id   AF-A0A323U3E7-F1
#
_cell.length_a   1.000
_cell.length_b   1.000
_cell.length_c   1.000
_cell.angle_alpha   90.00
_cell.angle_beta   90.00
_cell.angle_gamma   90.00
#
_symmetry.space_group_name_H-M   'P 1'
#
loop_
_entity.id
_entity.type
_entity.pdbx_description
1 polymer ?
#
loop_
_entity_poly.entity_id
_entity_poly.type
_entity_poly.pdbx_seq_one_letter_code
_entity_poly.pdbx_strand_id
1 'polypeptide(L)'
;MKRFALLLSLAFLAGCFPQQVRPQPPQVELVSFTLVSLDPFTGFADLDVRLRLTNPNGFTLPLLDSTLSAELAGAGFSLTLPALELPSNTPRETQARLRVPIAQGVQALASLVSGRPTRFRLQGELQARLGPVNVPIGPFTLVDRDVTVSFSFIPPALRLVEIRFEGGVFKLVLEVQNPNPIGFNLEGPVRLLIGGRSVAEANAQIASRPGSASRGELSVRLQGFPGLGNVQVQANLVARIPGILERPVVQLLEGAPR
;
A
#
# COMPACT_ATOMS: atom_id res chain seq x y z
N MET A 1 -81.42 9.64 -8.19
CA MET A 1 -80.35 8.90 -8.89
C MET A 1 -79.10 9.73 -9.26
N LYS A 2 -78.87 10.93 -8.69
CA LYS A 2 -77.67 11.77 -8.96
C LYS A 2 -76.58 11.77 -7.87
N ARG A 3 -76.86 11.19 -6.69
CA ARG A 3 -75.94 11.20 -5.53
C ARG A 3 -75.00 9.98 -5.45
N PHE A 4 -75.28 8.91 -6.20
CA PHE A 4 -74.45 7.69 -6.23
C PHE A 4 -73.29 7.78 -7.24
N ALA A 5 -73.40 8.63 -8.27
CA ALA A 5 -72.34 8.79 -9.26
C ALA A 5 -71.13 9.60 -8.73
N LEU A 6 -71.33 10.42 -7.68
CA LEU A 6 -70.27 11.27 -7.12
C LEU A 6 -69.34 10.52 -6.15
N LEU A 7 -69.82 9.42 -5.55
CA LEU A 7 -69.05 8.60 -4.61
C LEU A 7 -68.13 7.59 -5.31
N LEU A 8 -68.46 7.16 -6.53
CA LEU A 8 -67.60 6.26 -7.32
C LEU A 8 -66.40 6.98 -7.96
N SER A 9 -66.52 8.27 -8.25
CA SER A 9 -65.42 9.09 -8.81
C SER A 9 -64.34 9.46 -7.79
N LEU A 10 -64.64 9.38 -6.48
CA LEU A 10 -63.67 9.71 -5.42
C LEU A 10 -62.77 8.52 -5.05
N ALA A 11 -63.16 7.28 -5.37
CA ALA A 11 -62.39 6.08 -5.06
C ALA A 11 -61.24 5.80 -6.04
N PHE A 12 -61.24 6.42 -7.23
CA PHE A 12 -60.19 6.24 -8.24
C PHE A 12 -58.96 7.15 -8.06
N LEU A 13 -58.95 8.07 -7.09
CA LEU A 13 -57.83 8.97 -6.82
C LEU A 13 -56.91 8.50 -5.68
N ALA A 14 -57.21 7.36 -5.04
CA ALA A 14 -56.45 6.85 -3.89
C ALA A 14 -55.27 5.91 -4.24
N GLY A 15 -54.94 5.76 -5.52
CA GLY A 15 -54.05 4.70 -6.01
C GLY A 15 -52.83 5.19 -6.78
N CYS A 16 -52.01 6.06 -6.22
CA CYS A 16 -50.60 6.17 -6.63
C CYS A 16 -49.79 6.86 -5.53
N PHE A 17 -49.65 6.19 -4.37
CA PHE A 17 -48.53 6.51 -3.51
C PHE A 17 -47.27 6.11 -4.28
N PRO A 18 -46.31 7.02 -4.54
CA PRO A 18 -45.02 6.61 -5.04
C PRO A 18 -44.41 5.75 -3.94
N GLN A 19 -44.37 4.42 -4.15
CA GLN A 19 -43.50 3.57 -3.36
C GLN A 19 -42.12 4.20 -3.48
N GLN A 20 -41.59 4.75 -2.38
CA GLN A 20 -40.20 5.15 -2.30
C GLN A 20 -39.41 3.87 -2.57
N VAL A 21 -38.95 3.71 -3.81
CA VAL A 21 -38.08 2.62 -4.23
C VAL A 21 -36.76 2.87 -3.51
N ARG A 22 -36.63 2.29 -2.32
CA ARG A 22 -35.36 2.25 -1.61
C ARG A 22 -34.47 1.30 -2.41
N PRO A 23 -33.37 1.79 -3.00
CA PRO A 23 -32.48 0.93 -3.75
C PRO A 23 -31.92 -0.14 -2.82
N GLN A 24 -31.92 -1.38 -3.30
CA GLN A 24 -31.22 -2.47 -2.65
C GLN A 24 -29.71 -2.25 -2.77
N PRO A 25 -28.92 -2.66 -1.77
CA PRO A 25 -27.48 -2.50 -1.81
C PRO A 25 -26.85 -3.30 -2.95
N PRO A 26 -25.83 -2.74 -3.64
CA PRO A 26 -25.07 -3.51 -4.61
C PRO A 26 -24.35 -4.67 -3.91
N GLN A 27 -24.30 -5.82 -4.57
CA GLN A 27 -23.43 -6.91 -4.13
C GLN A 27 -21.99 -6.50 -4.40
N VAL A 28 -21.11 -6.61 -3.40
CA VAL A 28 -19.72 -6.19 -3.51
C VAL A 28 -18.81 -7.38 -3.27
N GLU A 29 -17.85 -7.55 -4.17
CA GLU A 29 -16.87 -8.61 -4.11
C GLU A 29 -15.47 -8.01 -4.22
N LEU A 30 -14.56 -8.47 -3.35
CA LEU A 30 -13.15 -8.13 -3.45
C LEU A 30 -12.49 -8.96 -4.57
N VAL A 31 -12.02 -8.27 -5.60
CA VAL A 31 -11.33 -8.87 -6.76
C VAL A 31 -9.83 -8.99 -6.47
N SER A 32 -9.21 -7.91 -6.00
CA SER A 32 -7.78 -7.92 -5.66
C SER A 32 -7.45 -6.96 -4.53
N PHE A 33 -6.39 -7.29 -3.81
CA PHE A 33 -5.83 -6.48 -2.74
C PHE A 33 -4.30 -6.46 -2.88
N THR A 34 -3.75 -5.34 -3.33
CA THR A 34 -2.36 -5.26 -3.79
C THR A 34 -1.61 -4.17 -3.05
N LEU A 35 -0.41 -4.48 -2.54
CA LEU A 35 0.50 -3.45 -2.02
C LEU A 35 1.12 -2.70 -3.19
N VAL A 36 0.94 -1.38 -3.24
CA VAL A 36 1.53 -0.55 -4.29
C VAL A 36 2.80 0.12 -3.81
N SER A 37 2.77 0.68 -2.61
CA SER A 37 3.99 1.16 -1.97
C SER A 37 3.90 1.02 -0.46
N LEU A 38 5.07 0.84 0.17
CA LEU A 38 5.25 1.03 1.60
C LEU A 38 6.48 1.90 1.77
N ASP A 39 6.29 3.16 2.14
CA ASP A 39 7.37 4.13 2.27
C ASP A 39 7.49 4.59 3.73
N PRO A 40 8.49 4.07 4.50
CA PRO A 40 8.69 4.46 5.89
C PRO A 40 9.12 5.93 6.04
N PHE A 41 9.57 6.59 4.97
CA PHE A 41 10.02 7.98 4.99
C PHE A 41 8.86 8.97 4.79
N THR A 42 7.80 8.55 4.10
CA THR A 42 6.53 9.30 4.07
C THR A 42 5.61 8.93 5.24
N GLY A 43 5.82 7.74 5.83
CA GLY A 43 5.02 7.24 6.94
C GLY A 43 3.75 6.51 6.50
N PHE A 44 3.60 6.18 5.22
CA PHE A 44 2.39 5.58 4.66
C PHE A 44 2.68 4.31 3.85
N ALA A 45 1.70 3.42 3.86
CA ALA A 45 1.56 2.34 2.89
C ALA A 45 0.31 2.58 2.05
N ASP A 46 0.43 2.44 0.74
CA ASP A 46 -0.65 2.61 -0.21
C ASP A 46 -1.01 1.23 -0.79
N LEU A 47 -2.26 0.80 -0.57
CA LEU A 47 -2.79 -0.46 -1.08
C LEU A 47 -3.91 -0.19 -2.10
N ASP A 48 -3.91 -0.96 -3.18
CA ASP A 48 -4.98 -0.97 -4.16
C ASP A 48 -6.02 -2.03 -3.81
N VAL A 49 -7.28 -1.60 -3.70
CA VAL A 49 -8.44 -2.44 -3.43
C VAL A 49 -9.31 -2.41 -4.68
N ARG A 50 -9.38 -3.53 -5.39
CA ARG A 50 -10.25 -3.68 -6.56
C ARG A 50 -11.53 -4.41 -6.15
N LEU A 51 -12.66 -3.79 -6.44
CA LEU A 51 -13.99 -4.26 -6.07
C LEU A 51 -14.82 -4.50 -7.32
N ARG A 52 -15.60 -5.57 -7.33
CA ARG A 52 -16.64 -5.84 -8.32
C ARG A 52 -17.99 -5.57 -7.67
N LEU A 53 -18.76 -4.66 -8.23
CA LEU A 53 -20.07 -4.27 -7.75
C LEU A 53 -21.14 -4.73 -8.75
N THR A 54 -22.16 -5.41 -8.25
CA THR A 54 -23.31 -5.86 -9.04
C THR A 54 -24.57 -5.22 -8.47
N ASN A 55 -25.29 -4.47 -9.31
CA ASN A 55 -26.53 -3.81 -8.91
C ASN A 55 -27.72 -4.77 -9.06
N PRO A 56 -28.40 -5.18 -7.96
CA PRO A 56 -29.55 -6.07 -8.03
C PRO A 56 -30.86 -5.35 -8.41
N ASN A 57 -30.85 -4.02 -8.48
CA ASN A 57 -32.04 -3.24 -8.77
C ASN A 57 -32.38 -3.31 -10.27
N GLY A 58 -33.67 -3.26 -10.61
CA GLY A 58 -34.17 -3.26 -11.99
C GLY A 58 -33.86 -1.99 -12.79
N PHE A 59 -33.08 -1.05 -12.26
CA PHE A 59 -32.74 0.24 -12.85
C PHE A 59 -31.26 0.58 -12.62
N THR A 60 -30.69 1.46 -13.42
CA THR A 60 -29.30 1.93 -13.26
C THR A 60 -29.14 2.69 -11.95
N LEU A 61 -28.12 2.33 -11.18
CA LEU A 61 -27.80 2.93 -9.90
C LEU A 61 -26.53 3.79 -10.04
N PRO A 62 -26.63 5.11 -10.16
CA PRO A 62 -25.47 6.00 -10.18
C PRO A 62 -24.97 6.24 -8.76
N LEU A 63 -23.89 5.56 -8.40
CA LEU A 63 -23.19 5.77 -7.13
C LEU A 63 -22.38 7.06 -7.18
N LEU A 64 -22.43 7.82 -6.10
CA LEU A 64 -21.58 8.98 -5.85
C LEU A 64 -20.34 8.57 -5.07
N ASP A 65 -19.35 9.46 -5.01
CA ASP A 65 -18.18 9.27 -4.16
C ASP A 65 -18.62 9.00 -2.71
N SER A 66 -18.15 7.89 -2.17
CA SER A 66 -18.57 7.41 -0.85
C SER A 66 -17.35 7.11 0.00
N THR A 67 -17.30 7.67 1.22
CA THR A 67 -16.23 7.37 2.18
C THR A 67 -16.65 6.18 3.04
N LEU A 68 -15.88 5.10 2.96
CA LEU A 68 -16.11 3.85 3.66
C LEU A 68 -15.09 3.67 4.77
N SER A 69 -15.49 2.93 5.81
CA SER A 69 -14.60 2.48 6.87
C SER A 69 -13.97 1.15 6.44
N ALA A 70 -12.64 1.15 6.32
CA ALA A 70 -11.83 -0.01 6.04
C ALA A 70 -11.09 -0.43 7.31
N GLU A 71 -11.32 -1.64 7.78
CA GLU A 71 -10.62 -2.22 8.93
C GLU A 71 -9.61 -3.25 8.42
N LEU A 72 -8.37 -3.17 8.90
CA LEU A 72 -7.32 -4.11 8.56
C LEU A 72 -6.62 -4.55 9.85
N ALA A 73 -6.71 -5.84 10.17
CA ALA A 73 -6.23 -6.42 11.43
C ALA A 73 -6.74 -5.70 12.70
N GLY A 74 -7.99 -5.21 12.71
CA GLY A 74 -8.57 -4.49 13.85
C GLY A 74 -8.34 -2.98 13.85
N ALA A 75 -7.44 -2.46 13.00
CA ALA A 75 -7.20 -1.03 12.88
C ALA A 75 -8.11 -0.42 11.81
N GLY A 76 -8.77 0.69 12.14
CA GLY A 76 -9.70 1.40 11.25
C GLY A 76 -9.02 2.48 10.42
N PHE A 77 -9.39 2.54 9.13
CA PHE A 77 -8.91 3.46 8.12
C PHE A 77 -10.08 3.93 7.26
N SER A 78 -9.84 4.97 6.45
CA SER A 78 -10.82 5.47 5.48
C SER A 78 -10.44 5.03 4.07
N LEU A 79 -11.44 4.65 3.28
CA LEU A 79 -11.30 4.34 1.86
C LEU A 79 -12.40 5.07 1.09
N THR A 80 -12.01 5.83 0.06
CA THR A 80 -12.97 6.49 -0.82
C THR A 80 -13.26 5.60 -2.01
N LEU A 81 -14.52 5.20 -2.15
CA LEU A 81 -15.03 4.55 -3.35
C LEU A 81 -15.41 5.64 -4.36
N PRO A 82 -14.85 5.65 -5.58
CA PRO A 82 -15.17 6.66 -6.58
C PRO A 82 -16.59 6.47 -7.12
N ALA A 83 -17.19 7.57 -7.58
CA ALA A 83 -18.47 7.58 -8.28
C ALA A 83 -18.46 6.61 -9.47
N LEU A 84 -19.57 5.89 -9.64
CA LEU A 84 -19.69 4.84 -10.65
C LEU A 84 -21.16 4.62 -11.03
N GLU A 85 -21.43 4.54 -12.33
CA GLU A 85 -22.73 4.08 -12.81
C GLU A 85 -22.78 2.55 -12.82
N LEU A 86 -23.75 1.99 -12.09
CA LEU A 86 -24.01 0.55 -12.05
C LEU A 86 -25.27 0.20 -12.83
N PRO A 87 -25.16 -0.32 -14.06
CA PRO A 87 -26.31 -0.81 -14.80
C PRO A 87 -26.99 -1.96 -14.05
N SER A 88 -28.29 -2.12 -14.27
CA SER A 88 -29.08 -3.23 -13.71
C SER A 88 -28.44 -4.59 -14.04
N ASN A 89 -28.26 -5.42 -13.00
CA ASN A 89 -27.76 -6.80 -13.07
C ASN A 89 -26.44 -7.00 -13.82
N THR A 90 -25.65 -5.94 -14.01
CA THR A 90 -24.38 -5.99 -14.73
C THR A 90 -23.23 -5.67 -13.77
N PRO A 91 -22.23 -6.55 -13.62
CA PRO A 91 -21.09 -6.27 -12.76
C PRO A 91 -20.22 -5.14 -13.34
N ARG A 92 -19.70 -4.28 -12.47
CA ARG A 92 -18.69 -3.28 -12.79
C ARG A 92 -17.54 -3.36 -11.80
N GLU A 93 -16.32 -3.29 -12.32
CA GLU A 93 -15.14 -3.18 -11.49
C GLU A 93 -14.80 -1.71 -11.20
N THR A 94 -14.32 -1.47 -9.99
CA THR A 94 -13.78 -0.18 -9.56
C THR A 94 -12.54 -0.40 -8.70
N GLN A 95 -11.70 0.62 -8.63
CA GLN A 95 -10.46 0.60 -7.87
C GLN A 95 -10.46 1.76 -6.89
N ALA A 96 -10.14 1.45 -5.64
CA ALA A 96 -10.00 2.41 -4.57
C ALA A 96 -8.63 2.27 -3.90
N ARG A 97 -8.08 3.40 -3.44
CA ARG A 97 -6.79 3.47 -2.75
C ARG A 97 -7.01 3.47 -1.24
N LEU A 98 -6.48 2.46 -0.55
CA LEU A 98 -6.40 2.42 0.90
C LEU A 98 -5.04 2.96 1.34
N ARG A 99 -5.02 4.13 1.99
CA ARG A 99 -3.80 4.71 2.58
C ARG A 99 -3.74 4.39 4.06
N VAL A 100 -2.71 3.65 4.46
CA VAL A 100 -2.49 3.17 5.84
C VAL A 100 -1.30 3.92 6.45
N PRO A 101 -1.50 4.73 7.51
CA PRO A 101 -0.39 5.24 8.30
C PRO A 101 0.38 4.09 8.93
N ILE A 102 1.70 4.01 8.68
CA ILE A 102 2.54 2.89 9.13
C ILE A 102 2.48 2.75 10.65
N ALA A 103 2.53 3.86 11.38
CA ALA A 103 2.47 3.86 12.84
C ALA A 103 1.19 3.21 13.42
N GLN A 104 0.08 3.29 12.70
CA GLN A 104 -1.21 2.70 13.11
C GLN A 104 -1.39 1.28 12.57
N GLY A 105 -0.71 0.96 11.45
CA GLY A 105 -0.85 -0.30 10.72
C GLY A 105 0.29 -1.29 10.88
N VAL A 106 1.24 -1.11 11.81
CA VAL A 106 2.46 -1.94 11.91
C VAL A 106 2.15 -3.43 11.88
N GLN A 107 1.25 -3.92 12.74
CA GLN A 107 0.92 -5.35 12.83
C GLN A 107 0.26 -5.89 11.55
N ALA A 108 -0.65 -5.09 10.97
CA ALA A 108 -1.32 -5.44 9.72
C ALA A 108 -0.31 -5.52 8.56
N LEU A 109 0.53 -4.50 8.41
CA LEU A 109 1.55 -4.42 7.36
C LEU A 109 2.60 -5.51 7.52
N ALA A 110 3.03 -5.83 8.74
CA ALA A 110 3.94 -6.94 9.01
C ALA A 110 3.35 -8.30 8.58
N SER A 111 2.07 -8.52 8.87
CA SER A 111 1.35 -9.74 8.47
C SER A 111 1.25 -9.82 6.95
N LEU A 112 0.84 -8.74 6.29
CA LEU A 112 0.76 -8.66 4.83
C LEU A 112 2.12 -8.87 4.16
N VAL A 113 3.16 -8.13 4.55
CA VAL A 113 4.51 -8.23 3.96
C VAL A 113 5.15 -9.60 4.20
N SER A 114 4.78 -10.30 5.26
CA SER A 114 5.20 -11.68 5.50
C SER A 114 4.36 -12.74 4.78
N GLY A 115 3.38 -12.32 3.97
CA GLY A 115 2.49 -13.20 3.21
C GLY A 115 1.41 -13.88 4.06
N ARG A 116 1.19 -13.42 5.29
CA ARG A 116 0.17 -13.98 6.20
C ARG A 116 -1.23 -13.44 5.87
N PRO A 117 -2.25 -14.29 5.88
CA PRO A 117 -3.64 -13.85 5.78
C PRO A 117 -3.96 -12.83 6.88
N THR A 118 -4.59 -11.73 6.49
CA THR A 118 -4.95 -10.62 7.37
C THR A 118 -6.40 -10.26 7.14
N ARG A 119 -7.22 -10.23 8.19
CA ARG A 119 -8.64 -9.88 8.06
C ARG A 119 -8.80 -8.45 7.56
N PHE A 120 -9.56 -8.30 6.49
CA PHE A 120 -9.97 -7.03 5.91
C PHE A 120 -11.49 -6.93 5.91
N ARG A 121 -12.00 -5.85 6.50
CA ARG A 121 -13.42 -5.56 6.53
C ARG A 121 -13.68 -4.17 5.95
N LEU A 122 -14.59 -4.09 4.98
CA LEU A 122 -15.03 -2.84 4.39
C LEU A 122 -16.50 -2.65 4.76
N GLN A 123 -16.84 -1.51 5.35
CA GLN A 123 -18.20 -1.22 5.79
C GLN A 123 -18.51 0.26 5.69
N GLY A 124 -19.79 0.58 5.55
CA GLY A 124 -20.24 1.97 5.49
C GLY A 124 -21.53 2.13 4.71
N GLU A 125 -21.76 3.35 4.29
CA GLU A 125 -22.92 3.77 3.52
C GLU A 125 -22.47 4.21 2.13
N LEU A 126 -23.17 3.73 1.10
CA LEU A 126 -22.99 4.17 -0.27
C LEU A 126 -24.03 5.25 -0.59
N GLN A 127 -23.63 6.29 -1.30
CA GLN A 127 -24.55 7.33 -1.77
C GLN A 127 -24.94 7.05 -3.22
N ALA A 128 -26.23 7.09 -3.53
CA ALA A 128 -26.72 6.99 -4.91
C ALA A 128 -27.58 8.20 -5.29
N ARG A 129 -27.57 8.58 -6.57
CA ARG A 129 -28.44 9.64 -7.09
C ARG A 129 -29.67 9.07 -7.76
N LEU A 130 -30.85 9.25 -7.16
CA LEU A 130 -32.12 8.84 -7.76
C LEU A 130 -32.92 10.10 -8.15
N GLY A 131 -32.88 10.43 -9.44
CA GLY A 131 -33.43 11.70 -9.93
C GLY A 131 -32.70 12.89 -9.28
N PRO A 132 -33.42 13.87 -8.70
CA PRO A 132 -32.82 15.02 -8.03
C PRO A 132 -32.35 14.75 -6.59
N VAL A 133 -32.54 13.53 -6.07
CA VAL A 133 -32.31 13.21 -4.65
C VAL A 133 -31.09 12.30 -4.48
N ASN A 134 -30.24 12.61 -3.51
CA ASN A 134 -29.22 11.69 -3.03
C ASN A 134 -29.82 10.76 -1.98
N VAL A 135 -29.72 9.46 -2.20
CA VAL A 135 -30.31 8.43 -1.36
C VAL A 135 -29.18 7.61 -0.74
N PRO A 136 -29.10 7.57 0.60
CA PRO A 136 -28.15 6.71 1.29
C PRO A 136 -28.57 5.24 1.15
N ILE A 137 -27.58 4.38 0.97
CA ILE A 137 -27.73 2.93 0.91
C ILE A 137 -26.80 2.36 1.99
N GLY A 138 -27.36 1.92 3.10
CA GLY A 138 -26.59 1.37 4.23
C GLY A 138 -26.99 1.94 5.58
N PRO A 139 -26.17 1.71 6.63
CA PRO A 139 -24.85 1.09 6.60
C PRO A 139 -24.87 -0.45 6.47
N PHE A 140 -23.85 -1.02 5.83
CA PHE A 140 -23.65 -2.48 5.74
C PHE A 140 -22.17 -2.86 5.70
N THR A 141 -21.88 -4.14 5.93
CA THR A 141 -20.57 -4.73 5.66
C THR A 141 -20.51 -5.16 4.19
N LEU A 142 -19.67 -4.50 3.41
CA LEU A 142 -19.46 -4.72 1.98
C LEU A 142 -18.55 -5.92 1.72
N VAL A 143 -17.48 -6.01 2.51
CA VAL A 143 -16.47 -7.06 2.42
C VAL A 143 -16.08 -7.44 3.83
N ASP A 144 -15.96 -8.74 4.12
CA ASP A 144 -15.33 -9.26 5.33
C ASP A 144 -14.67 -10.59 4.98
N ARG A 145 -13.34 -10.57 4.82
CA ARG A 145 -12.54 -11.75 4.47
C ARG A 145 -11.07 -11.53 4.77
N ASP A 146 -10.30 -12.61 4.78
CA ASP A 146 -8.85 -12.50 4.82
C ASP A 146 -8.27 -12.10 3.46
N VAL A 147 -7.28 -11.23 3.50
CA VAL A 147 -6.49 -10.79 2.36
C VAL A 147 -5.02 -11.10 2.59
N THR A 148 -4.31 -11.31 1.48
CA THR A 148 -2.85 -11.52 1.46
C THR A 148 -2.28 -10.66 0.35
N VAL A 149 -1.07 -10.14 0.55
CA VAL A 149 -0.31 -9.53 -0.56
C VAL A 149 0.77 -10.51 -1.01
N SER A 150 0.90 -10.67 -2.33
CA SER A 150 2.02 -11.40 -2.90
C SER A 150 3.21 -10.47 -2.96
N PHE A 151 4.11 -10.57 -1.98
CA PHE A 151 5.36 -9.81 -1.94
C PHE A 151 6.55 -10.77 -1.85
N SER A 152 7.45 -10.64 -2.82
CA SER A 152 8.74 -11.31 -2.83
C SER A 152 9.82 -10.26 -2.74
N PHE A 153 10.56 -10.25 -1.63
CA PHE A 153 11.66 -9.32 -1.44
C PHE A 153 12.79 -9.63 -2.42
N ILE A 154 13.14 -8.64 -3.26
CA ILE A 154 14.28 -8.70 -4.16
C ILE A 154 15.42 -7.92 -3.49
N PRO A 155 16.59 -8.52 -3.21
CA PRO A 155 17.71 -7.79 -2.63
C PRO A 155 18.06 -6.55 -3.47
N PRO A 156 18.26 -5.36 -2.85
CA PRO A 156 18.66 -4.17 -3.57
C PRO A 156 20.07 -4.33 -4.14
N ALA A 157 20.38 -3.74 -5.29
CA ALA A 157 21.74 -3.78 -5.83
C ALA A 157 22.59 -2.67 -5.20
N LEU A 158 23.77 -3.00 -4.70
CA LEU A 158 24.74 -2.04 -4.17
C LEU A 158 25.86 -1.80 -5.18
N ARG A 159 26.27 -0.55 -5.34
CA ARG A 159 27.40 -0.16 -6.20
C ARG A 159 28.29 0.82 -5.46
N LEU A 160 29.59 0.59 -5.46
CA LEU A 160 30.55 1.59 -5.03
C LEU A 160 30.73 2.58 -6.19
N VAL A 161 30.29 3.82 -6.00
CA VAL A 161 30.37 4.86 -7.03
C VAL A 161 31.56 5.80 -6.82
N GLU A 162 32.06 5.90 -5.58
CA GLU A 162 33.22 6.71 -5.27
C GLU A 162 34.00 6.15 -4.08
N ILE A 163 35.32 6.19 -4.17
CA ILE A 163 36.24 5.98 -3.06
C ILE A 163 37.28 7.10 -3.05
N ARG A 164 37.41 7.81 -1.95
CA ARG A 164 38.42 8.87 -1.76
C ARG A 164 39.16 8.65 -0.46
N PHE A 165 40.45 8.97 -0.44
CA PHE A 165 41.26 8.93 0.76
C PHE A 165 41.78 10.34 1.08
N GLU A 166 41.36 10.89 2.23
CA GLU A 166 41.72 12.23 2.68
C GLU A 166 42.01 12.19 4.17
N GLY A 167 43.22 12.63 4.58
CA GLY A 167 43.56 12.80 5.99
C GLY A 167 43.46 11.54 6.85
N GLY A 168 43.74 10.34 6.30
CA GLY A 168 43.63 9.07 7.04
C GLY A 168 42.23 8.45 7.06
N VAL A 169 41.27 9.05 6.35
CA VAL A 169 39.87 8.61 6.26
C VAL A 169 39.54 8.22 4.83
N PHE A 170 38.93 7.05 4.66
CA PHE A 170 38.28 6.68 3.41
C PHE A 170 36.85 7.20 3.39
N LYS A 171 36.50 7.99 2.37
CA LYS A 171 35.13 8.31 2.02
C LYS A 171 34.66 7.33 0.96
N LEU A 172 33.60 6.58 1.27
CA LEU A 172 32.95 5.64 0.36
C LEU A 172 31.58 6.19 0.02
N VAL A 173 31.24 6.27 -1.26
CA VAL A 173 29.88 6.57 -1.69
C VAL A 173 29.28 5.31 -2.28
N LEU A 174 28.24 4.81 -1.62
CA LEU A 174 27.46 3.66 -2.06
C LEU A 174 26.17 4.14 -2.71
N GLU A 175 25.89 3.64 -3.90
CA GLU A 175 24.60 3.77 -4.55
C GLU A 175 23.79 2.48 -4.35
N VAL A 176 22.54 2.64 -3.95
CA VAL A 176 21.60 1.56 -3.66
C VAL A 176 20.44 1.66 -4.62
N GLN A 177 20.26 0.63 -5.45
CA GLN A 177 19.09 0.49 -6.32
C GLN A 177 18.07 -0.42 -5.64
N ASN A 178 16.93 0.14 -5.23
CA ASN A 178 15.84 -0.63 -4.65
C ASN A 178 14.79 -0.98 -5.71
N PRO A 179 14.65 -2.27 -6.10
CA PRO A 179 13.63 -2.69 -7.04
C PRO A 179 12.25 -2.92 -6.39
N ASN A 180 12.16 -2.88 -5.05
CA ASN A 180 10.94 -3.25 -4.33
C ASN A 180 9.95 -2.07 -4.26
N PRO A 181 8.63 -2.34 -4.20
CA PRO A 181 7.62 -1.34 -3.84
C PRO A 181 7.70 -0.94 -2.35
N ILE A 182 8.64 -1.51 -1.59
CA ILE A 182 8.83 -1.27 -0.17
C ILE A 182 10.16 -0.54 0.03
N GLY A 183 10.13 0.60 0.70
CA GLY A 183 11.31 1.33 1.15
C GLY A 183 11.77 0.84 2.51
N PHE A 184 13.05 1.02 2.81
CA PHE A 184 13.67 0.54 4.05
C PHE A 184 14.94 1.32 4.37
N ASN A 185 15.39 1.26 5.61
CA ASN A 185 16.76 1.64 5.97
C ASN A 185 17.67 0.43 5.76
N LEU A 186 18.79 0.61 5.07
CA LEU A 186 19.88 -0.34 5.08
C LEU A 186 20.83 0.01 6.23
N GLU A 187 20.90 -0.89 7.19
CA GLU A 187 21.65 -0.69 8.42
C GLU A 187 22.64 -1.84 8.63
N GLY A 188 23.88 -1.53 9.02
CA GLY A 188 24.86 -2.54 9.40
C GLY A 188 26.29 -2.22 8.99
N PRO A 189 27.25 -3.11 9.29
CA PRO A 189 28.66 -2.88 9.04
C PRO A 189 29.00 -2.97 7.54
N VAL A 190 29.79 -2.01 7.10
CA VAL A 190 30.48 -1.97 5.81
C VAL A 190 31.99 -1.99 6.08
N ARG A 191 32.67 -2.97 5.50
CA ARG A 191 34.11 -3.20 5.67
C ARG A 191 34.85 -2.89 4.39
N LEU A 192 35.93 -2.14 4.49
CA LEU A 192 36.93 -2.00 3.45
C LEU A 192 37.95 -3.12 3.60
N LEU A 193 38.11 -3.92 2.56
CA LEU A 193 39.07 -5.01 2.49
C LEU A 193 40.20 -4.64 1.53
N ILE A 194 41.45 -4.88 1.94
CA ILE A 194 42.63 -4.77 1.06
C ILE A 194 43.39 -6.08 1.15
N GLY A 195 43.56 -6.76 0.01
CA GLY A 195 44.17 -8.09 -0.01
C GLY A 195 43.43 -9.12 0.86
N GLY A 196 42.10 -8.99 0.95
CA GLY A 196 41.24 -9.87 1.76
C GLY A 196 41.21 -9.58 3.26
N ARG A 197 41.98 -8.60 3.76
CA ARG A 197 41.98 -8.22 5.18
C ARG A 197 41.14 -6.96 5.40
N SER A 198 40.33 -6.95 6.45
CA SER A 198 39.60 -5.75 6.88
C SER A 198 40.60 -4.71 7.37
N VAL A 199 40.60 -3.54 6.71
CA VAL A 199 41.46 -2.40 7.07
C VAL A 199 40.67 -1.26 7.70
N ALA A 200 39.35 -1.25 7.50
CA ALA A 200 38.47 -0.20 7.99
C ALA A 200 37.03 -0.74 8.07
N GLU A 201 36.25 -0.32 9.07
CA GLU A 201 34.84 -0.68 9.23
C GLU A 201 34.02 0.56 9.65
N ALA A 202 32.84 0.73 9.07
CA ALA A 202 31.86 1.74 9.45
C ALA A 202 30.45 1.14 9.44
N ASN A 203 29.57 1.68 10.26
CA ASN A 203 28.14 1.34 10.19
C ASN A 203 27.45 2.24 9.18
N ALA A 204 26.85 1.63 8.17
CA ALA A 204 26.01 2.33 7.21
C ALA A 204 24.59 2.48 7.76
N GLN A 205 23.99 3.62 7.43
CA GLN A 205 22.56 3.86 7.56
C GLN A 205 22.10 4.59 6.30
N ILE A 206 21.50 3.86 5.36
CA ILE A 206 21.12 4.39 4.05
C ILE A 206 19.61 4.26 3.89
N ALA A 207 18.93 5.40 3.80
CA ALA A 207 17.51 5.45 3.47
C ALA A 207 17.30 5.08 2.00
N SER A 208 16.51 4.04 1.73
CA SER A 208 16.22 3.58 0.38
C SER A 208 14.72 3.60 0.10
N ARG A 209 14.26 4.55 -0.73
CA ARG A 209 12.83 4.70 -1.07
C ARG A 209 12.36 3.60 -2.04
N PRO A 210 11.05 3.28 -2.06
CA PRO A 210 10.47 2.33 -3.01
C PRO A 210 10.87 2.61 -4.46
N GLY A 211 11.29 1.59 -5.21
CA GLY A 211 11.54 1.69 -6.65
C GLY A 211 12.62 2.70 -7.08
N SER A 212 13.48 3.15 -6.16
CA SER A 212 14.38 4.28 -6.39
C SER A 212 15.86 3.92 -6.25
N ALA A 213 16.72 4.79 -6.79
CA ALA A 213 18.12 4.84 -6.44
C ALA A 213 18.33 5.78 -5.25
N SER A 214 19.23 5.42 -4.33
CA SER A 214 19.60 6.25 -3.18
C SER A 214 21.11 6.21 -2.98
N ARG A 215 21.70 7.28 -2.43
CA ARG A 215 23.14 7.35 -2.15
C ARG A 215 23.39 7.48 -0.66
N GLY A 216 24.38 6.75 -0.17
CA GLY A 216 24.90 6.85 1.18
C GLY A 216 26.39 7.14 1.15
N GLU A 217 26.82 8.13 1.93
CA GLU A 217 28.24 8.41 2.16
C GLU A 217 28.67 7.81 3.50
N LEU A 218 29.82 7.13 3.49
CA LEU A 218 30.41 6.50 4.66
C LEU A 218 31.83 7.02 4.82
N SER A 219 32.15 7.49 6.03
CA SER A 219 33.51 7.86 6.41
C SER A 219 34.09 6.75 7.29
N VAL A 220 35.19 6.16 6.84
CA VAL A 220 35.82 5.01 7.49
C VAL A 220 37.25 5.36 7.86
N ARG A 221 37.60 5.22 9.14
CA ARG A 221 38.98 5.40 9.61
C ARG A 221 39.76 4.10 9.44
N LEU A 222 41.00 4.22 8.99
CA LEU A 222 41.94 3.11 8.97
C LEU A 222 42.19 2.60 10.39
N GLN A 223 42.03 1.28 10.57
CA GLN A 223 42.32 0.58 11.83
C GLN A 223 43.61 -0.26 11.74
N GLY A 224 44.26 -0.30 10.58
CA GLY A 224 45.50 -1.04 10.36
C GLY A 224 46.26 -0.59 9.10
N PHE A 225 47.45 -1.15 8.90
CA PHE A 225 48.27 -0.83 7.73
C PHE A 225 47.68 -1.48 6.47
N PRO A 226 47.41 -0.71 5.41
CA PRO A 226 46.93 -1.28 4.15
C PRO A 226 48.06 -2.13 3.56
N GLY A 227 47.84 -3.44 3.46
CA GLY A 227 48.75 -4.30 2.68
C GLY A 227 48.69 -3.97 1.20
N LEU A 228 49.48 -4.66 0.39
CA LEU A 228 49.31 -4.65 -1.07
C LEU A 228 48.21 -5.64 -1.46
N GLY A 229 47.26 -5.21 -2.29
CA GLY A 229 46.20 -6.08 -2.80
C GLY A 229 45.00 -5.34 -3.37
N ASN A 230 44.05 -6.10 -3.92
CA ASN A 230 42.81 -5.54 -4.46
C ASN A 230 41.96 -4.91 -3.36
N VAL A 231 41.32 -3.80 -3.69
CA VAL A 231 40.37 -3.10 -2.83
C VAL A 231 38.99 -3.68 -3.05
N GLN A 232 38.33 -4.10 -1.97
CA GLN A 232 36.96 -4.60 -2.00
C GLN A 232 36.17 -3.97 -0.86
N VAL A 233 34.86 -3.82 -1.04
CA VAL A 233 33.95 -3.35 0.00
C VAL A 233 32.96 -4.46 0.29
N GLN A 234 33.00 -4.99 1.51
CA GLN A 234 32.03 -5.97 2.00
C GLN A 234 30.93 -5.24 2.76
N ALA A 235 29.71 -5.28 2.23
CA ALA A 235 28.51 -4.74 2.87
C ALA A 235 27.72 -5.89 3.52
N ASN A 236 27.66 -5.91 4.86
CA ASN A 236 26.85 -6.84 5.64
C ASN A 236 25.66 -6.08 6.24
N LEU A 237 24.71 -5.72 5.39
CA LEU A 237 23.61 -4.83 5.75
C LEU A 237 22.32 -5.61 6.04
N VAL A 238 21.38 -4.93 6.67
CA VAL A 238 20.02 -5.41 6.91
C VAL A 238 19.05 -4.34 6.40
N ALA A 239 18.15 -4.73 5.50
CA ALA A 239 17.00 -3.92 5.12
C ALA A 239 15.98 -4.00 6.25
N ARG A 240 15.77 -2.87 6.95
CA ARG A 240 14.95 -2.77 8.15
C ARG A 240 13.80 -1.78 7.97
N ILE A 241 12.62 -2.24 8.38
CA ILE A 241 11.46 -1.41 8.70
C ILE A 241 10.99 -1.91 10.07
N PRO A 242 11.06 -1.08 11.14
CA PRO A 242 10.74 -1.53 12.49
C PRO A 242 9.38 -2.23 12.57
N GLY A 243 9.39 -3.47 13.07
CA GLY A 243 8.18 -4.29 13.27
C GLY A 243 7.56 -4.87 12.00
N ILE A 244 8.05 -4.54 10.79
CA ILE A 244 7.44 -4.94 9.51
C ILE A 244 8.37 -5.81 8.67
N LEU A 245 9.63 -5.38 8.50
CA LEU A 245 10.59 -6.02 7.59
C LEU A 245 11.97 -6.06 8.22
N GLU A 246 12.59 -7.24 8.18
CA GLU A 246 14.00 -7.42 8.50
C GLU A 246 14.58 -8.46 7.54
N ARG A 247 15.45 -8.02 6.62
CA ARG A 247 16.04 -8.89 5.59
C ARG A 247 17.54 -8.65 5.44
N PRO A 248 18.39 -9.69 5.49
CA PRO A 248 19.82 -9.53 5.28
C PRO A 248 20.10 -9.16 3.81
N VAL A 249 21.04 -8.24 3.62
CA VAL A 249 21.57 -7.79 2.33
C VAL A 249 23.09 -7.83 2.41
N VAL A 250 23.66 -8.97 2.02
CA VAL A 250 25.11 -9.22 2.04
C VAL A 250 25.65 -9.18 0.63
N GLN A 251 26.58 -8.27 0.36
CA GLN A 251 27.22 -8.12 -0.96
C GLN A 251 28.71 -7.81 -0.81
N LEU A 252 29.50 -8.32 -1.76
CA LEU A 252 30.89 -7.96 -1.94
C LEU A 252 31.02 -7.12 -3.21
N LEU A 253 31.56 -5.92 -3.06
CA LEU A 253 31.73 -4.94 -4.13
C LEU A 253 33.21 -4.86 -4.48
N GLU A 254 33.52 -4.95 -5.76
CA GLU A 254 34.88 -4.69 -6.23
C GLU A 254 35.13 -3.19 -6.30
N GLY A 255 36.17 -2.72 -5.61
CA GLY A 255 36.64 -1.36 -5.77
C GLY A 255 37.40 -1.27 -7.08
N ALA A 256 36.85 -0.57 -8.07
CA ALA A 256 37.66 -0.19 -9.23
C ALA A 256 38.64 0.90 -8.77
N PRO A 257 39.97 0.66 -8.79
CA PRO A 257 40.91 1.75 -8.68
C PRO A 257 40.75 2.62 -9.93
N ARG A 258 40.40 3.88 -9.77
CA ARG A 258 40.65 4.91 -10.78
C ARG A 258 41.70 5.85 -10.25
#